data_AF-A0AAD4DSE9-F1
#
_entry.id   AF-A0AAD4DSE9-F1
#
_cell.length_a   1.000
_cell.length_b   1.000
_cell.length_c   1.000
_cell.angle_alpha   90.00
_cell.angle_beta   90.00
_cell.angle_gamma   90.00
#
_symmetry.space_group_name_H-M   'P 1'
#
loop_
_entity.id
_entity.type
_entity.pdbx_description
1 polymer ?
#
loop_
_entity_poly.entity_id
_entity_poly.type
_entity_poly.pdbx_seq_one_letter_code
_entity_poly.pdbx_strand_id
1 'polypeptide(L)' 'MALGRIVHYAVDAVLVSTVVAGIRRSSGFAVDTSLISDPTMRSVADRFLGVGETIFDMATATSVNSDYFKKDSRR' A
#
# COMPACT_ATOMS: atom_id res chain seq x y z
N MET A 1 -17.96 -16.39 13.83
CA MET A 1 -16.58 -16.85 13.51
C MET A 1 -16.09 -16.47 12.11
N ALA A 2 -16.96 -16.29 11.10
CA ALA A 2 -16.53 -15.94 9.73
C ALA A 2 -16.18 -14.45 9.54
N LEU A 3 -16.97 -13.54 10.13
CA LEU A 3 -16.80 -12.09 9.93
C LEU A 3 -15.41 -11.58 10.35
N GLY A 4 -14.92 -12.01 11.52
CA GLY A 4 -13.61 -11.58 12.02
C GLY A 4 -12.45 -12.00 11.13
N ARG A 5 -12.52 -13.17 10.48
CA ARG A 5 -11.48 -13.63 9.55
C ARG A 5 -11.48 -12.84 8.25
N ILE A 6 -12.66 -12.52 7.72
CA ILE A 6 -12.78 -11.70 6.51
C ILE A 6 -12.18 -10.32 6.75
N VAL A 7 -12.52 -9.69 7.87
CA VAL A 7 -11.96 -8.38 8.23
C VAL A 7 -10.44 -8.47 8.39
N HIS A 8 -9.92 -9.51 9.05
CA HIS A 8 -8.48 -9.70 9.22
C HIS A 8 -7.76 -9.82 7.87
N TYR A 9 -8.24 -10.67 6.97
CA TYR A 9 -7.64 -10.81 5.64
C TYR A 9 -7.75 -9.54 4.79
N ALA A 10 -8.83 -8.78 4.94
CA ALA A 10 -8.95 -7.48 4.27
C ALA A 10 -7.90 -6.49 4.80
N VAL A 11 -7.69 -6.45 6.12
CA VAL A 11 -6.64 -5.63 6.74
C VAL A 11 -5.26 -6.09 6.26
N ASP A 12 -4.98 -7.40 6.28
CA ASP A 12 -3.70 -7.94 5.82
C ASP A 12 -3.44 -7.60 4.36
N ALA A 13 -4.46 -7.71 3.50
CA ALA A 13 -4.37 -7.34 2.10
C ALA A 13 -4.00 -5.85 1.95
N VAL A 14 -4.65 -4.95 2.68
CA VAL A 14 -4.31 -3.52 2.68
C VAL A 14 -2.87 -3.29 3.16
N LEU A 15 -2.45 -3.95 4.23
CA LEU A 15 -1.08 -3.82 4.75
C LEU A 15 -0.05 -4.27 3.71
N VAL A 16 -0.30 -5.40 3.03
CA VAL A 16 0.57 -5.89 1.96
C VAL A 16 0.66 -4.88 0.82
N SER A 17 -0.47 -4.32 0.35
CA SER A 17 -0.43 -3.33 -0.73
C SER A 17 0.28 -2.05 -0.29
N THR A 18 0.13 -1.60 0.96
CA THR A 18 0.86 -0.45 1.52
C THR A 18 2.37 -0.69 1.56
N VAL A 19 2.83 -1.91 1.89
CA VAL A 19 4.26 -2.25 1.84
C VAL A 19 4.79 -2.16 0.40
N VAL A 20 4.05 -2.69 -0.58
CA VAL A 20 4.43 -2.60 -1.99
C VAL A 20 4.49 -1.15 -2.47
N ALA A 21 3.54 -0.31 -2.04
CA ALA A 21 3.59 1.12 -2.32
C ALA A 21 4.85 1.80 -1.74
N GLY A 22 5.25 1.41 -0.52
CA GLY A 22 6.49 1.87 0.10
C GLY A 22 7.75 1.47 -0.69
N ILE A 23 7.79 0.25 -1.23
CA ILE A 23 8.88 -0.20 -2.13
C ILE A 23 8.94 0.71 -3.36
N ARG A 24 7.80 0.98 -4.00
CA ARG A 24 7.74 1.89 -5.16
C ARG A 24 8.21 3.30 -4.83
N ARG A 25 7.79 3.86 -3.69
CA ARG A 25 8.17 5.23 -3.27
C ARG A 25 9.64 5.36 -2.90
N SER A 26 10.25 4.32 -2.33
CA SER A 26 11.64 4.34 -1.87
C SER A 26 12.65 3.94 -2.94
N SER A 27 12.28 3.04 -3.86
CA SER A 27 13.19 2.47 -4.86
C SER A 27 12.88 2.88 -6.31
N GLY A 28 11.67 3.38 -6.58
CA GLY A 28 11.18 3.67 -7.93
C GLY A 28 10.66 2.46 -8.70
N PHE A 29 10.78 1.23 -8.18
CA PHE A 29 10.29 0.02 -8.84
C PHE A 29 8.83 -0.27 -8.52
N ALA A 30 8.03 -0.60 -9.54
CA ALA A 30 6.62 -0.98 -9.41
C ALA A 30 6.39 -2.44 -9.81
N VAL A 31 5.30 -3.03 -9.32
CA VAL A 31 4.85 -4.34 -9.80
C VAL A 31 4.36 -4.18 -11.23
N ASP A 32 4.89 -5.00 -12.13
CA ASP A 32 4.48 -4.99 -13.53
C ASP A 32 3.17 -5.78 -13.73
N THR A 33 2.04 -5.08 -13.67
CA THR A 33 0.71 -5.65 -13.89
C THR A 33 0.43 -5.93 -15.37
N SER A 34 1.27 -5.46 -16.30
CA SER A 34 1.11 -5.74 -17.73
C SER A 34 1.36 -7.21 -18.07
N LEU A 35 2.13 -7.91 -17.23
CA LEU A 35 2.36 -9.35 -17.31
C LEU A 35 1.10 -10.19 -17.04
N ILE A 36 0.07 -9.61 -16.41
CA ILE A 36 -1.21 -10.27 -16.18
C ILE A 36 -2.01 -10.23 -17.48
N SER A 37 -2.16 -11.37 -18.15
CA SER A 37 -2.85 -11.45 -19.45
C SER A 37 -4.35 -11.18 -19.36
N ASP A 38 -4.98 -11.57 -18.24
CA ASP A 38 -6.41 -11.34 -18.01
C ASP A 38 -6.66 -9.87 -17.61
N PRO A 39 -7.49 -9.11 -18.38
CA PRO A 39 -7.72 -7.70 -18.13
C PRO A 39 -8.49 -7.42 -16.84
N THR A 40 -9.37 -8.33 -16.41
CA THR A 40 -10.12 -8.20 -15.17
C THR A 40 -9.19 -8.39 -13.98
N MET A 41 -8.35 -9.44 -14.01
CA MET A 41 -7.36 -9.67 -12.95
C MET A 41 -6.32 -8.55 -12.88
N ARG A 42 -5.91 -8.02 -14.04
CA ARG A 42 -5.04 -6.84 -14.11
C ARG A 42 -5.68 -5.64 -13.41
N SER A 43 -6.94 -5.32 -13.75
CA SER A 43 -7.66 -4.21 -13.12
C SER A 43 -7.82 -4.38 -11.60
N VAL A 44 -8.07 -5.62 -11.13
CA VAL A 44 -8.13 -5.92 -9.71
C VAL A 44 -6.77 -5.69 -9.03
N ALA A 45 -5.67 -6.16 -9.65
CA ALA A 45 -4.33 -5.94 -9.14
C ALA A 45 -3.98 -4.44 -9.08
N ASP A 46 -4.28 -3.69 -10.14
CA ASP A 46 -4.05 -2.23 -10.19
C ASP A 46 -4.82 -1.51 -9.07
N ARG A 47 -6.10 -1.85 -8.87
CA ARG A 47 -6.91 -1.29 -7.77
C ARG A 47 -6.34 -1.66 -6.41
N PHE A 48 -5.97 -2.91 -6.23
CA PHE A 48 -5.40 -3.41 -4.98
C PHE A 48 -4.11 -2.67 -4.60
N LEU A 49 -3.20 -2.49 -5.57
CA LEU A 49 -1.97 -1.73 -5.39
C LEU A 49 -2.24 -0.23 -5.14
N GLY A 50 -3.20 0.35 -5.85
CA GLY A 50 -3.60 1.75 -5.67
C GLY A 50 -4.20 2.06 -4.29
N VAL A 51 -4.90 1.11 -3.67
CA VAL A 51 -5.33 1.22 -2.26
C VAL A 51 -4.11 1.37 -1.36
N GLY A 52 -3.08 0.55 -1.58
CA GLY A 52 -1.82 0.60 -0.84
C GLY A 52 -1.14 1.96 -0.91
N GLU A 53 -1.08 2.55 -2.10
CA GLU A 53 -0.52 3.90 -2.32
C GLU A 53 -1.29 4.97 -1.56
N THR A 54 -2.61 4.93 -1.62
CA THR A 54 -3.47 5.89 -0.90
C THR A 54 -3.21 5.84 0.61
N ILE A 55 -3.15 4.64 1.18
CA ILE A 55 -2.88 4.44 2.60
C ILE A 55 -1.45 4.86 2.97
N PHE A 56 -0.48 4.56 2.11
CA PHE A 56 0.92 4.96 2.31
C PHE A 56 1.08 6.49 2.31
N ASP A 57 0.45 7.17 1.36
CA ASP A 57 0.47 8.63 1.27
C ASP A 57 -0.22 9.27 2.48
N MET A 58 -1.37 8.73 2.91
CA MET A 58 -2.04 9.17 4.13
C MET A 58 -1.14 9.01 5.36
N ALA A 59 -0.52 7.83 5.55
CA ALA A 59 0.38 7.58 6.67
C ALA A 59 1.59 8.52 6.66
N THR A 60 2.15 8.80 5.48
CA THR A 60 3.26 9.74 5.32
C THR A 60 2.81 11.17 5.64
N ALA A 61 1.66 11.59 5.15
CA ALA A 61 1.09 12.91 5.44
C ALA A 61 0.81 13.08 6.94
N THR A 62 0.23 12.08 7.60
CA THR A 62 0.05 12.06 9.06
C THR A 62 1.39 12.16 9.78
N SER A 63 2.42 11.44 9.32
CA SER A 63 3.76 11.50 9.91
C SER A 63 4.40 12.89 9.78
N VAL A 64 4.16 13.62 8.69
CA VAL A 64 4.73 14.97 8.51
C VAL A 64 3.98 16.02 9.34
N ASN A 65 2.68 15.84 9.56
CA ASN A 65 1.83 16.82 10.26
C ASN A 65 1.63 16.53 11.75
N SER A 66 2.28 15.50 12.30
CA SER A 66 2.09 15.08 13.69
C SER A 66 3.30 15.40 14.55
N ASP A 67 3.07 15.93 15.75
CA ASP A 67 4.11 16.20 16.75
C ASP A 67 4.82 14.93 17.26
N TYR A 68 4.24 13.74 17.02
CA TYR A 68 4.84 12.45 17.40
C TYR A 68 6.01 12.06 16.49
N PHE A 69 6.14 12.69 15.33
CA PHE A 69 7.17 12.39 14.35
C PHE A 69 8.08 13.59 14.17
N LYS A 70 9.38 13.32 14.04
CA LYS A 70 10.39 14.32 13.69
C LYS A 70 11.20 13.83 12.51
N LYS A 71 11.63 14.75 11.66
CA LYS A 71 12.60 14.42 10.61
C LYS A 71 13.90 13.98 11.27
N ASP A 72 14.40 12.80 10.90
CA ASP A 72 15.72 12.36 11.33
C ASP A 72 16.77 13.24 10.65
N SER A 73 17.61 13.91 11.45
CA SER A 73 18.64 14.84 10.98
C SER A 73 19.89 14.13 10.45
N ARG A 74 19.97 12.81 10.59
CA ARG A 74 21.09 11.99 10.11
C ARG A 74 20.97 11.54 8.64
N ARG A 75 19.86 11.88 7.98
CA ARG A 75 19.59 11.57 6.57
C ARG A 75 19.37 12.83 5.75
#